data_AF-A0A7Z8E141-F1
#
_entry.id   AF-A0A7Z8E141-F1
#
_cell.length_a   1.000
_cell.length_b   1.000
_cell.length_c   1.000
_cell.angle_alpha   90.00
_cell.angle_beta   90.00
_cell.angle_gamma   90.00
#
_symmetry.space_group_name_H-M   'P 1'
#
loop_
_entity.id
_entity.type
_entity.pdbx_description
1 polymer ?
#
loop_
_entity_poly.entity_id
_entity_poly.type
_entity_poly.pdbx_seq_one_letter_code
_entity_poly.pdbx_strand_id
1 'polypeptide(L)'
;IKTQKEATPFIKEAIQDSLKRLILPSIEREIRGDLTQKAESHAIDVFSENLRNLLLQPPMKGKQILGVDPAFRTGCKLAVVNPFGTFIAKGVIYPHPPISKVEAAEKELVKMISDYNIELLAIGNGTA
;
A
#
# COMPACT_ATOMS: atom_id res chain seq x y z
N ILE A 1 -0.82 -53.08 22.21
CA ILE A 1 0.08 -53.80 21.26
C ILE A 1 1.13 -54.62 22.05
N LYS A 2 0.70 -55.45 23.01
CA LYS A 2 1.65 -56.25 23.85
C LYS A 2 1.67 -57.74 23.48
N THR A 3 0.89 -58.16 22.49
CA THR A 3 0.85 -59.55 22.00
C THR A 3 1.07 -59.53 20.49
N GLN A 4 2.11 -60.22 19.99
CA GLN A 4 2.38 -60.34 18.55
C GLN A 4 1.30 -61.23 17.90
N LYS A 5 0.20 -60.61 17.47
CA LYS A 5 -0.80 -61.22 16.57
C LYS A 5 -0.53 -60.78 15.13
N GLU A 6 -0.99 -61.56 14.16
CA GLU A 6 -0.82 -61.29 12.72
C GLU A 6 -1.31 -59.89 12.29
N ALA A 7 -2.30 -59.32 12.98
CA ALA A 7 -2.85 -57.99 12.70
C ALA A 7 -1.97 -56.81 13.19
N THR A 8 -0.98 -57.05 14.06
CA THR A 8 -0.17 -56.00 14.69
C THR A 8 0.59 -55.10 13.68
N PRO A 9 1.19 -55.64 12.59
CA PRO A 9 1.87 -54.82 11.58
C PRO A 9 0.92 -53.85 10.87
N PHE A 10 -0.27 -54.32 10.45
CA PHE A 10 -1.28 -53.50 9.79
C PHE A 10 -1.79 -52.37 10.69
N ILE A 11 -1.98 -52.63 11.98
CA ILE A 11 -2.38 -51.59 12.94
C ILE A 11 -1.28 -50.54 13.10
N LYS A 12 -0.01 -50.95 13.17
CA LYS A 12 1.12 -50.01 13.25
C LYS A 12 1.23 -49.15 11.99
N GLU A 13 1.05 -49.74 10.82
CA GLU A 13 1.07 -49.03 9.54
C GLU A 13 -0.09 -48.03 9.45
N ALA A 14 -1.31 -48.43 9.82
CA ALA A 14 -2.47 -47.55 9.85
C ALA A 14 -2.28 -46.36 10.83
N ILE A 15 -1.66 -46.59 11.99
CA ILE A 15 -1.30 -45.51 12.94
C ILE A 15 -0.29 -44.56 12.30
N GLN A 16 0.74 -45.08 11.64
CA GLN A 16 1.76 -44.24 10.99
C GLN A 16 1.19 -43.44 9.82
N ASP A 17 0.37 -44.05 8.96
CA ASP A 17 -0.28 -43.36 7.84
C ASP A 17 -1.24 -42.27 8.34
N SER A 18 -2.13 -42.61 9.29
CA SER A 18 -3.09 -41.64 9.83
C SER A 18 -2.41 -40.47 10.54
N LEU A 19 -1.34 -40.71 11.29
CA LEU A 19 -0.56 -39.65 11.92
C LEU A 19 0.08 -38.74 10.87
N LYS A 20 0.79 -39.33 9.89
CA LYS A 20 1.56 -38.59 8.88
C LYS A 20 0.67 -37.84 7.90
N ARG A 21 -0.39 -38.48 7.39
CA ARG A 21 -1.19 -37.97 6.28
C ARG A 21 -2.39 -37.14 6.72
N LEU A 22 -2.90 -37.36 7.94
CA LEU A 22 -4.16 -36.74 8.39
C LEU A 22 -3.94 -35.86 9.61
N ILE A 23 -3.43 -36.41 10.71
CA ILE A 23 -3.37 -35.71 12.00
C ILE A 23 -2.37 -34.55 11.94
N LEU A 24 -1.12 -34.81 11.54
CA LEU A 24 -0.09 -33.77 11.48
C LEU A 24 -0.46 -32.62 10.51
N PRO A 25 -0.92 -32.88 9.27
CA PRO A 25 -1.37 -31.81 8.38
C PRO A 25 -2.59 -31.04 8.90
N SER A 26 -3.49 -31.70 9.65
CA SER A 26 -4.63 -31.02 10.27
C SER A 26 -4.18 -30.02 11.33
N ILE A 27 -3.29 -30.46 12.24
CA ILE A 27 -2.73 -29.60 13.29
C ILE A 27 -1.93 -28.44 12.68
N GLU A 28 -1.13 -28.71 11.64
CA GLU A 28 -0.37 -27.67 10.95
C GLU A 28 -1.30 -26.60 10.33
N ARG A 29 -2.40 -27.02 9.69
CA ARG A 29 -3.39 -26.09 9.13
C ARG A 29 -4.07 -25.26 10.19
N GLU A 30 -4.43 -25.86 11.31
CA GLU A 30 -5.04 -25.17 12.46
C GLU A 30 -4.09 -24.10 13.00
N ILE A 31 -2.85 -24.47 13.32
CA ILE A 31 -1.82 -23.53 13.80
C ILE A 31 -1.57 -22.42 12.78
N ARG A 32 -1.49 -22.73 11.48
CA ARG A 32 -1.34 -21.71 10.44
C ARG A 32 -2.53 -20.77 10.40
N GLY A 33 -3.75 -21.29 10.52
CA GLY A 33 -4.98 -20.50 10.58
C GLY A 33 -4.96 -19.51 11.75
N ASP A 34 -4.62 -19.99 12.95
CA ASP A 34 -4.53 -19.14 14.14
C ASP A 34 -3.47 -18.05 14.00
N LEU A 35 -2.29 -18.39 13.46
CA LEU A 35 -1.22 -17.44 13.21
C LEU A 35 -1.62 -16.39 12.16
N THR A 36 -2.27 -16.81 11.07
CA THR A 36 -2.79 -15.91 10.05
C THR A 36 -3.82 -14.96 10.64
N GLN A 37 -4.81 -15.46 11.39
CA GLN A 37 -5.84 -14.63 12.01
C GLN A 37 -5.23 -13.59 12.96
N LYS A 38 -4.24 -13.99 13.76
CA LYS A 38 -3.54 -13.09 14.67
C LYS A 38 -2.76 -12.01 13.91
N ALA A 39 -2.06 -12.39 12.83
CA ALA A 39 -1.31 -11.46 12.00
C ALA A 39 -2.23 -10.46 11.28
N GLU A 40 -3.35 -10.92 10.73
CA GLU A 40 -4.35 -10.07 10.08
C GLU A 40 -4.97 -9.08 11.06
N SER A 41 -5.34 -9.53 12.26
CA SER A 41 -5.89 -8.65 13.30
C SER A 41 -4.91 -7.53 13.65
N HIS A 42 -3.64 -7.86 13.86
CA HIS A 42 -2.60 -6.87 14.13
C HIS A 42 -2.38 -5.90 12.94
N ALA A 43 -2.41 -6.41 11.71
CA ALA A 43 -2.29 -5.56 10.54
C ALA A 43 -3.45 -4.55 10.44
N ILE A 44 -4.68 -4.99 10.71
CA ILE A 44 -5.87 -4.11 10.74
C ILE A 44 -5.70 -3.01 11.78
N ASP A 45 -5.21 -3.33 12.98
CA ASP A 45 -4.97 -2.33 14.02
C ASP A 45 -3.99 -1.25 13.55
N VAL A 46 -2.85 -1.67 12.97
CA VAL A 46 -1.83 -0.75 12.45
C VAL A 46 -2.38 0.11 11.31
N PHE A 47 -3.13 -0.47 10.36
CA PHE A 47 -3.74 0.30 9.28
C PHE A 47 -4.79 1.29 9.79
N SER A 48 -5.57 0.89 10.79
CA SER A 48 -6.60 1.74 11.40
C SER A 48 -5.98 2.94 12.12
N GLU A 49 -4.90 2.73 12.86
CA GLU A 49 -4.14 3.82 13.48
C GLU A 49 -3.53 4.77 12.46
N ASN A 50 -2.91 4.23 11.40
CA ASN A 50 -2.35 5.04 10.32
C ASN A 50 -3.43 5.89 9.63
N LEU A 51 -4.58 5.29 9.30
CA LEU A 51 -5.70 6.00 8.69
C LEU A 51 -6.25 7.09 9.61
N ARG A 52 -6.42 6.79 10.91
CA ARG A 52 -6.86 7.78 11.89
C ARG A 52 -5.92 8.98 11.95
N ASN A 53 -4.61 8.74 11.97
CA ASN A 53 -3.61 9.80 12.00
C ASN A 53 -3.66 10.67 10.73
N LEU A 54 -3.90 10.08 9.56
CA LEU A 54 -4.10 10.82 8.31
C LEU A 54 -5.36 11.69 8.34
N LEU A 55 -6.48 11.15 8.84
CA LEU A 55 -7.77 11.88 8.90
C LEU A 55 -7.77 13.03 9.92
N LEU A 56 -6.96 12.92 10.97
CA LEU A 56 -6.84 13.94 12.02
C LEU A 56 -5.79 15.01 11.72
N GLN A 57 -5.17 14.99 10.54
CA GLN A 57 -4.24 16.04 10.14
C GLN A 57 -4.96 17.40 10.08
N PRO A 58 -4.31 18.48 10.57
CA PRO A 58 -4.90 19.80 10.53
C PRO A 58 -5.15 20.23 9.07
N PRO A 59 -6.34 20.78 8.76
CA PRO A 59 -6.65 21.18 7.39
C PRO A 59 -5.88 22.46 7.00
N MET A 60 -5.27 22.45 5.83
CA MET A 60 -4.56 23.59 5.25
C MET A 60 -5.55 24.54 4.54
N LYS A 61 -6.29 25.32 5.34
CA LYS A 61 -7.34 26.23 4.83
C LYS A 61 -6.77 27.52 4.22
N GLY A 62 -7.47 28.05 3.24
CA GLY A 62 -7.26 29.42 2.77
C GLY A 62 -6.02 29.61 1.89
N LYS A 63 -5.43 28.53 1.37
CA LYS A 63 -4.19 28.56 0.59
C LYS A 63 -4.45 28.25 -0.88
N GLN A 64 -3.72 28.92 -1.75
CA GLN A 64 -3.61 28.52 -3.16
C GLN A 64 -2.59 27.38 -3.29
N ILE A 65 -3.04 26.20 -3.74
CA ILE A 65 -2.26 24.96 -3.68
C ILE A 65 -1.98 24.43 -5.09
N LEU A 66 -0.74 24.00 -5.33
CA LEU A 66 -0.36 23.18 -6.48
C LEU A 66 -0.13 21.74 -6.01
N GLY A 67 -1.03 20.84 -6.40
CA GLY A 67 -0.87 19.40 -6.25
C GLY A 67 0.05 18.84 -7.32
N VAL A 68 1.00 18.00 -6.91
CA VAL A 68 1.94 17.28 -7.77
C VAL A 68 1.77 15.79 -7.50
N ASP A 69 1.33 15.04 -8.50
CA ASP A 69 1.29 13.57 -8.48
C ASP A 69 2.46 13.04 -9.32
N PRO A 70 3.54 12.56 -8.67
CA PRO A 70 4.75 12.14 -9.38
C PRO A 70 4.50 10.89 -10.23
N ALA A 71 5.05 10.85 -11.46
CA ALA A 71 5.16 9.61 -12.22
C ALA A 71 6.26 9.67 -13.30
N PHE A 72 6.87 8.51 -13.58
CA PHE A 72 7.86 8.35 -14.66
C PHE A 72 7.24 8.42 -16.06
N ARG A 73 6.63 7.32 -16.51
CA ARG A 73 6.21 7.12 -17.92
C ARG A 73 5.05 8.01 -18.36
N THR A 74 4.10 8.24 -17.46
CA THR A 74 2.89 9.03 -17.76
C THR A 74 3.07 10.52 -17.45
N GLY A 75 4.24 10.93 -16.94
CA GLY A 75 4.53 12.29 -16.51
C GLY A 75 3.91 12.64 -15.14
N CYS A 76 4.51 13.61 -14.45
CA CYS A 76 3.98 14.13 -13.20
C CYS A 76 2.77 15.02 -13.51
N LYS A 77 1.63 14.75 -12.87
CA LYS A 77 0.41 15.53 -13.07
C LYS A 77 0.41 16.69 -12.08
N LEU A 78 -0.04 17.83 -12.58
CA LEU A 78 -0.13 19.07 -11.83
C LEU A 78 -1.60 19.48 -11.74
N ALA A 79 -2.04 19.93 -10.58
CA ALA A 79 -3.39 20.44 -10.36
C ALA A 79 -3.37 21.65 -9.43
N VAL A 80 -3.95 22.77 -9.86
CA VAL A 80 -4.10 23.98 -9.04
C VAL A 80 -5.47 23.97 -8.39
N VAL A 81 -5.48 24.22 -7.09
CA VAL A 81 -6.68 24.36 -6.27
C VAL A 81 -6.64 25.70 -5.54
N ASN A 82 -7.75 26.43 -5.55
CA ASN A 82 -7.86 27.72 -4.86
C ASN A 82 -8.12 27.57 -3.35
N PRO A 83 -8.07 28.67 -2.57
CA PRO A 83 -8.41 28.70 -1.14
C PRO A 83 -9.74 28.05 -0.73
N PHE A 84 -10.70 27.94 -1.66
CA PHE A 84 -12.02 27.36 -1.43
C PHE A 84 -12.10 25.86 -1.76
N GLY A 85 -11.00 25.25 -2.22
CA GLY A 85 -10.98 23.85 -2.65
C GLY A 85 -11.46 23.63 -4.08
N THR A 86 -11.64 24.69 -4.86
CA THR A 86 -12.09 24.59 -6.26
C THR A 86 -10.91 24.36 -7.18
N PHE A 87 -11.06 23.40 -8.10
CA PHE A 87 -10.09 23.15 -9.18
C PHE A 87 -10.01 24.34 -10.14
N ILE A 88 -8.79 24.77 -10.47
CA ILE A 88 -8.54 25.94 -11.33
C ILE A 88 -7.85 25.54 -12.64
N ALA A 89 -6.78 24.76 -12.55
CA ALA A 89 -5.96 24.43 -13.71
C ALA A 89 -5.25 23.09 -13.54
N LYS A 90 -4.83 22.49 -14.65
CA LYS A 90 -4.03 21.27 -14.66
C LYS A 90 -2.91 21.34 -15.69
N GLY A 91 -1.89 20.53 -15.48
CA GLY A 91 -0.78 20.34 -16.40
C GLY A 91 -0.19 18.94 -16.27
N VAL A 92 0.67 18.57 -17.21
CA VAL A 92 1.49 17.36 -17.12
C VAL A 92 2.91 17.73 -17.52
N ILE A 93 3.87 17.42 -16.66
CA ILE A 93 5.29 17.64 -16.90
C ILE A 93 6.04 16.30 -16.95
N TYR A 94 7.17 16.27 -17.63
CA TYR A 94 7.96 15.05 -17.82
C TYR A 94 9.40 15.21 -17.31
N PRO A 95 9.60 15.43 -16.00
CA PRO A 95 10.94 15.65 -15.44
C PRO A 95 11.77 14.37 -15.37
N HIS A 96 11.14 13.20 -15.35
CA HIS A 96 11.81 11.91 -15.14
C HIS A 96 11.96 11.11 -16.44
N PRO A 97 12.87 10.10 -16.48
CA PRO A 97 12.94 9.12 -17.56
C PRO A 97 11.60 8.41 -17.78
N PRO A 98 11.28 7.98 -19.02
CA PRO A 98 12.12 7.93 -20.22
C PRO A 98 12.10 9.22 -21.06
N ILE A 99 11.23 10.19 -20.76
CA ILE A 99 11.08 11.42 -21.56
C ILE A 99 12.08 12.49 -21.14
N SER A 100 12.31 12.63 -19.83
CA SER A 100 13.38 13.44 -19.22
C SER A 100 13.48 14.89 -19.75
N LYS A 101 12.34 15.54 -19.98
CA LYS A 101 12.24 16.96 -20.40
C LYS A 101 12.36 17.88 -19.18
N VAL A 102 13.49 17.83 -18.48
CA VAL A 102 13.74 18.54 -17.21
C VAL A 102 13.55 20.06 -17.37
N GLU A 103 14.21 20.68 -18.34
CA GLU A 103 14.12 22.14 -18.53
C GLU A 103 12.70 22.62 -18.85
N ALA A 104 11.96 21.85 -19.67
CA ALA A 104 10.59 22.20 -20.01
C ALA A 104 9.64 22.01 -18.81
N ALA A 105 9.87 20.97 -18.01
CA ALA A 105 9.14 20.72 -16.78
C ALA A 105 9.37 21.82 -15.74
N GLU A 106 10.61 22.26 -15.57
CA GLU A 106 10.97 23.37 -14.68
C GLU A 106 10.30 24.68 -15.10
N LYS A 107 10.39 25.03 -16.40
CA LYS A 107 9.75 26.25 -16.94
C LYS A 107 8.24 26.24 -16.73
N GLU A 108 7.58 25.12 -17.00
CA GLU A 108 6.13 25.01 -16.81
C GLU A 108 5.75 25.07 -15.33
N LEU A 109 6.52 24.43 -14.44
CA LEU A 109 6.29 24.47 -13.00
C LEU A 109 6.40 25.90 -12.44
N VAL A 110 7.49 26.62 -12.78
CA VAL A 110 7.71 28.00 -12.36
C VAL A 110 6.62 28.92 -12.90
N LYS A 111 6.23 28.73 -14.17
CA LYS A 111 5.13 29.47 -14.78
C LYS A 111 3.81 29.26 -14.03
N MET A 112 3.44 28.01 -13.72
CA MET A 112 2.21 27.74 -12.96
C MET A 112 2.27 28.32 -11.54
N ILE A 113 3.43 28.28 -10.88
CA ILE A 113 3.61 28.89 -9.55
C ILE A 113 3.34 30.40 -9.60
N SER A 114 3.91 31.08 -10.61
CA SER A 114 3.75 32.52 -10.81
C SER A 114 2.33 32.90 -11.25
N ASP A 115 1.79 32.26 -12.29
CA ASP A 115 0.50 32.61 -12.90
C ASP A 115 -0.67 32.49 -11.91
N TYR A 116 -0.58 31.52 -10.99
CA TYR A 116 -1.64 31.25 -10.02
C TYR A 116 -1.32 31.73 -8.60
N ASN A 117 -0.19 32.39 -8.34
CA ASN A 117 0.25 32.81 -6.99
C ASN A 117 0.19 31.66 -5.98
N ILE A 118 0.83 30.54 -6.31
CA ILE A 118 0.82 29.34 -5.45
C ILE A 118 1.54 29.62 -4.13
N GLU A 119 0.91 29.27 -3.01
CA GLU A 119 1.49 29.40 -1.67
C GLU A 119 2.03 28.07 -1.12
N LEU A 120 1.51 26.94 -1.62
CA LEU A 120 1.83 25.61 -1.12
C LEU A 120 1.94 24.61 -2.27
N LEU A 121 2.99 23.78 -2.25
CA LEU A 121 3.09 22.60 -3.10
C LEU A 121 2.75 21.35 -2.27
N ALA A 122 1.78 20.57 -2.74
CA ALA A 122 1.43 19.28 -2.17
C ALA A 122 1.96 18.17 -3.08
N ILE A 123 2.96 17.42 -2.63
CA ILE A 123 3.61 16.37 -3.42
C ILE A 123 3.13 15.01 -2.93
N GLY A 124 2.57 14.21 -3.84
CA GLY A 124 2.20 12.83 -3.55
C GLY A 124 3.42 12.02 -3.14
N ASN A 125 3.29 11.20 -2.11
CA ASN A 125 4.33 10.27 -1.65
C ASN A 125 4.37 8.95 -2.45
N GLY A 126 3.71 8.92 -3.61
CA GLY A 126 3.78 7.84 -4.57
C GLY A 126 5.12 7.80 -5.31
N THR A 127 5.36 6.74 -6.06
CA THR A 127 6.66 6.50 -6.72
C THR A 127 6.78 7.21 -8.06
N ALA A 128 7.91 7.90 -8.25
CA ALA A 128 8.40 8.47 -9.50
C ALA A 128 9.92 8.54 -9.51
#